data_AF-A0A6P2CYH4-F1
#
_entry.id   AF-A0A6P2CYH4-F1
#
_cell.length_a   1.000
_cell.length_b   1.000
_cell.length_c   1.000
_cell.angle_alpha   90.00
_cell.angle_beta   90.00
_cell.angle_gamma   90.00
#
_symmetry.space_group_name_H-M   'P 1'
#
loop_
_entity.id
_entity.type
_entity.pdbx_description
1 polymer ?
#
loop_
_entity_poly.entity_id
_entity_poly.type
_entity_poly.pdbx_seq_one_letter_code
_entity_poly.pdbx_strand_id
1 'polypeptide(L)'
;MAERMSTRIRYDRIRDNSAISRTVNGHLKRKERANRDARMKKLITGGKFPYTPAVQSWLSEQLNVRFSEVTEVAAKEVASK
;
A
#
# COMPACT_ATOMS: atom_id res chain seq x y z
N MET A 1 45.54 -2.62 -9.86
CA MET A 1 44.53 -2.55 -8.77
C MET A 1 43.30 -1.88 -9.33
N ALA A 2 42.10 -2.46 -9.19
CA ALA A 2 40.88 -1.80 -9.63
C ALA A 2 40.69 -0.49 -8.85
N GLU A 3 40.41 0.60 -9.56
CA GLU A 3 40.15 1.90 -8.96
C GLU A 3 38.86 1.80 -8.11
N ARG A 4 39.01 1.67 -6.79
CA ARG A 4 37.86 1.54 -5.89
C ARG A 4 37.38 2.93 -5.53
N MET A 5 36.13 3.24 -5.88
CA MET A 5 35.50 4.48 -5.44
C MET A 5 35.57 4.64 -3.92
N SER A 6 35.95 5.84 -3.49
CA SER A 6 35.98 6.21 -2.09
C SER A 6 34.60 6.03 -1.45
N THR A 7 34.59 5.72 -0.15
CA THR A 7 33.36 5.49 0.62
C THR A 7 32.41 6.69 0.56
N ARG A 8 32.96 7.91 0.59
CA ARG A 8 32.20 9.16 0.48
C ARG A 8 31.41 9.24 -0.83
N ILE A 9 32.09 9.07 -1.97
CA ILE A 9 31.45 9.14 -3.31
C ILE A 9 30.35 8.07 -3.43
N ARG A 10 30.57 6.90 -2.84
CA ARG A 10 29.57 5.81 -2.83
C ARG A 10 28.29 6.22 -2.10
N TYR A 11 28.40 6.81 -0.92
CA TYR A 11 27.23 7.26 -0.15
C TYR A 11 26.50 8.43 -0.81
N ASP A 12 27.23 9.37 -1.41
CA ASP A 12 26.61 10.47 -2.17
C ASP A 12 25.81 9.93 -3.36
N ARG A 13 26.40 9.00 -4.13
CA ARG A 13 25.70 8.32 -5.23
C ARG A 13 24.45 7.57 -4.76
N ILE A 14 24.51 6.87 -3.61
CA ILE A 14 23.35 6.17 -3.05
C ILE A 14 22.23 7.15 -2.69
N ARG A 15 22.59 8.31 -2.12
CA ARG A 15 21.63 9.37 -1.76
C ARG A 15 20.91 9.88 -3.01
N ASP A 16 21.68 10.21 -4.04
CA ASP A 16 21.15 10.75 -5.31
C ASP A 16 20.26 9.72 -6.02
N ASN A 17 20.73 8.47 -6.13
CA ASN A 17 19.95 7.38 -6.70
C ASN A 17 18.65 7.13 -5.93
N SER A 18 18.68 7.26 -4.60
CA SER A 18 17.49 7.12 -3.78
C SER A 18 16.51 8.27 -4.01
N ALA A 19 16.98 9.50 -4.23
CA ALA A 19 16.12 10.64 -4.56
C ALA A 19 15.43 10.42 -5.92
N ILE A 20 16.20 10.04 -6.95
CA ILE A 20 15.67 9.72 -8.28
C ILE A 20 14.64 8.58 -8.19
N SER A 21 14.97 7.50 -7.49
CA SER A 21 14.07 6.35 -7.32
C SER A 21 12.76 6.73 -6.61
N ARG A 22 12.81 7.61 -5.59
CA ARG A 22 11.59 8.08 -4.91
C ARG A 22 10.70 8.89 -5.84
N THR A 23 11.27 9.78 -6.66
CA THR A 23 10.52 10.60 -7.63
C THR A 23 9.89 9.73 -8.71
N VAL A 24 10.67 8.84 -9.31
CA VAL A 24 10.21 7.95 -10.39
C VAL A 24 9.22 6.91 -9.86
N ASN A 25 9.49 6.24 -8.75
CA ASN A 25 8.59 5.16 -8.29
C ASN A 25 7.41 5.68 -7.46
N GLY A 26 7.46 6.92 -6.97
CA GLY A 26 6.43 7.47 -6.09
C GLY A 26 5.06 7.51 -6.73
N HIS A 27 4.97 7.91 -8.01
CA HIS A 27 3.70 7.95 -8.73
C HIS A 27 3.16 6.54 -9.03
N LEU A 28 4.03 5.60 -9.42
CA LEU A 28 3.67 4.19 -9.62
C LEU A 28 3.12 3.57 -8.33
N LYS A 29 3.78 3.81 -7.19
CA LYS A 29 3.32 3.34 -5.87
C LYS A 29 1.98 3.95 -5.48
N ARG A 30 1.74 5.24 -5.77
CA ARG A 30 0.43 5.88 -5.52
C ARG A 30 -0.67 5.25 -6.39
N LYS A 31 -0.38 5.00 -7.67
CA LYS A 31 -1.30 4.29 -8.58
C LYS A 31 -1.60 2.86 -8.10
N GLU A 32 -0.58 2.13 -7.70
CA GLU A 32 -0.70 0.76 -7.16
C GLU A 32 -1.62 0.73 -5.92
N ARG A 33 -1.45 1.69 -5.00
CA ARG A 33 -2.31 1.81 -3.81
C ARG A 33 -3.76 2.10 -4.19
N ALA A 34 -4.00 3.08 -5.06
CA ALA A 34 -5.35 3.39 -5.53
C ALA A 34 -6.00 2.19 -6.24
N ASN A 35 -5.23 1.44 -7.06
CA ASN A 35 -5.70 0.23 -7.69
C ASN A 35 -6.01 -0.88 -6.68
N ARG A 36 -5.19 -1.03 -5.64
CA ARG A 36 -5.45 -1.97 -4.53
C ARG A 36 -6.75 -1.60 -3.83
N ASP A 37 -6.96 -0.34 -3.50
CA ASP A 37 -8.17 0.13 -2.83
C ASP A 37 -9.41 -0.14 -3.69
N ALA A 38 -9.36 0.17 -4.99
CA ALA A 38 -10.45 -0.15 -5.92
C ALA A 38 -10.75 -1.65 -6.00
N ARG A 39 -9.71 -2.51 -6.02
CA ARG A 39 -9.90 -3.97 -5.98
C ARG A 39 -10.56 -4.43 -4.67
N MET A 40 -10.14 -3.90 -3.52
CA MET A 40 -10.72 -4.27 -2.22
C MET A 40 -12.18 -3.84 -2.11
N LYS A 41 -12.53 -2.61 -2.54
CA LYS A 41 -13.93 -2.15 -2.61
C LYS A 41 -14.79 -3.05 -3.50
N LYS A 42 -14.28 -3.47 -4.67
CA LYS A 42 -14.98 -4.41 -5.55
C LYS A 42 -15.22 -5.78 -4.91
N LEU A 43 -14.27 -6.28 -4.12
CA LEU A 43 -14.44 -7.54 -3.39
C LEU A 43 -15.47 -7.44 -2.27
N ILE A 44 -15.61 -6.27 -1.66
CA ILE A 44 -16.63 -6.02 -0.63
C ILE A 44 -18.03 -5.96 -1.23
N THR A 45 -18.19 -5.32 -2.39
CA THR A 45 -19.51 -5.19 -3.05
C THR A 45 -20.03 -6.51 -3.62
N GLY A 46 -19.14 -7.35 -4.16
CA GLY A 46 -19.52 -8.68 -4.71
C GLY A 46 -19.44 -9.84 -3.72
N GLY A 47 -18.77 -9.64 -2.58
CA GLY A 47 -18.51 -10.69 -1.59
C GLY A 47 -19.59 -10.80 -0.52
N LYS A 48 -19.59 -11.94 0.19
CA LYS A 48 -20.39 -12.15 1.39
C LYS A 48 -19.51 -12.07 2.63
N PHE A 49 -20.06 -11.57 3.73
CA PHE A 49 -19.40 -11.57 5.03
C PHE A 49 -19.35 -13.01 5.60
N PRO A 50 -18.27 -13.46 6.27
CA PRO A 50 -16.99 -12.78 6.49
C PRO A 50 -16.08 -12.80 5.25
N TYR A 51 -15.39 -11.68 5.00
CA TYR A 51 -14.52 -11.54 3.83
C TYR A 51 -13.24 -12.39 3.94
N THR A 52 -12.49 -12.49 2.84
CA THR A 52 -11.18 -13.16 2.83
C THR A 52 -10.17 -12.41 3.73
N PRO A 53 -9.19 -13.11 4.34
CA PRO A 53 -8.25 -12.48 5.28
C PRO A 53 -7.55 -11.23 4.75
N ALA A 54 -7.28 -11.16 3.44
CA ALA A 54 -6.70 -9.98 2.81
C ALA A 54 -7.61 -8.74 2.89
N VAL A 55 -8.92 -8.94 2.68
CA VAL A 55 -9.93 -7.88 2.80
C VAL A 55 -10.17 -7.53 4.26
N GLN A 56 -10.14 -8.51 5.16
CA GLN A 56 -10.26 -8.27 6.61
C GLN A 56 -9.13 -7.39 7.15
N SER A 57 -7.88 -7.70 6.79
CA SER A 57 -6.70 -6.91 7.16
C SER A 57 -6.80 -5.49 6.57
N TRP A 58 -7.20 -5.36 5.31
CA TRP A 58 -7.36 -4.06 4.67
C TRP A 58 -8.47 -3.23 5.33
N LEU A 59 -9.63 -3.83 5.64
CA LEU A 59 -10.71 -3.16 6.38
C LEU A 59 -10.25 -2.68 7.76
N SER A 60 -9.45 -3.50 8.46
CA SER A 60 -8.87 -3.12 9.76
C SER A 60 -7.95 -1.91 9.63
N GLU A 61 -7.14 -1.83 8.57
CA GLU A 61 -6.29 -0.67 8.28
C GLU A 61 -7.12 0.58 7.95
N GLN A 62 -8.20 0.46 7.18
CA GLN A 62 -9.05 1.59 6.79
C GLN A 62 -9.88 2.15 7.95
N LEU A 63 -10.37 1.27 8.82
CA LEU A 63 -11.22 1.63 9.95
C LEU A 63 -10.43 1.85 11.25
N ASN A 64 -9.13 1.49 11.27
CA ASN A 64 -8.26 1.54 12.44
C ASN A 64 -8.84 0.79 13.67
N VAL A 65 -9.52 -0.34 13.42
CA VAL A 65 -10.12 -1.23 14.43
C VAL A 65 -9.79 -2.67 14.12
N ARG A 66 -9.95 -3.57 15.10
CA ARG A 66 -9.72 -5.01 14.86
C ARG A 66 -10.87 -5.58 14.03
N PHE A 67 -10.61 -6.53 13.13
CA PHE A 67 -11.66 -7.13 12.30
C PHE A 67 -12.81 -7.77 13.13
N SER A 68 -12.53 -8.25 14.34
CA SER A 68 -13.55 -8.75 15.27
C SER A 68 -14.62 -7.72 15.66
N GLU A 69 -14.30 -6.43 15.53
CA GLU A 69 -15.17 -5.31 15.86
C GLU A 69 -15.84 -4.71 14.60
N VAL A 70 -15.49 -5.21 13.40
CA VAL A 70 -16.02 -4.70 12.13
C VAL A 70 -17.38 -5.34 11.84
N THR A 71 -18.40 -4.50 11.70
CA THR A 71 -19.73 -4.92 11.24
C THR A 71 -19.81 -4.92 9.71
N GLU A 72 -20.72 -5.73 9.15
CA GLU A 72 -20.96 -5.75 7.70
C GLU A 72 -21.38 -4.37 7.16
N VAL A 73 -22.13 -3.60 7.95
CA VAL A 73 -22.56 -2.24 7.60
C VAL A 73 -21.36 -1.31 7.46
N ALA A 74 -20.43 -1.33 8.42
CA ALA A 74 -19.22 -0.52 8.36
C ALA A 74 -18.34 -0.89 7.14
N ALA A 75 -18.22 -2.18 6.82
CA ALA A 75 -17.48 -2.63 5.65
C ALA A 75 -18.09 -2.12 4.34
N LYS A 76 -19.42 -2.15 4.20
CA LYS A 76 -20.13 -1.63 3.03
C LYS A 76 -20.06 -0.11 2.91
N GLU A 77 -20.05 0.62 4.02
CA GLU A 77 -19.86 2.07 4.02
C GLU A 77 -18.48 2.46 3.46
N VAL A 78 -17.42 1.73 3.84
CA VAL A 78 -16.05 1.93 3.30
C VAL A 78 -15.97 1.64 1.81
N ALA A 79 -16.77 0.71 1.30
CA ALA A 79 -16.83 0.41 -0.13
C ALA A 79 -17.63 1.43 -0.95
N SER A 80 -18.52 2.19 -0.30
CA SER A 80 -19.38 3.21 -0.93
C SER A 80 -18.69 4.58 -1.06
N LYS A 81 -17.79 4.91 -0.13
CA LYS A 81 -16.84 6.04 -0.25
C LYS A 81 -15.82 5.78 -1.35
#